data_AF-A0A839K3L1-F1
#
_entry.id   AF-A0A839K3L1-F1
#
_cell.length_a   1.000
_cell.length_b   1.000
_cell.length_c   1.000
_cell.angle_alpha   90.00
_cell.angle_beta   90.00
_cell.angle_gamma   90.00
#
_symmetry.space_group_name_H-M   'P 1'
#
loop_
_entity.id
_entity.type
_entity.pdbx_description
1 polymer ?
#
loop_
_entity_poly.entity_id
_entity_poly.type
_entity_poly.pdbx_seq_one_letter_code
_entity_poly.pdbx_strand_id
1 'polypeptide(L)'
;MGDEFNIENVENLVTNVPLMEISDISKIIKEMIKIKNDVTRVINKKTKIYDIEDKTSLNNFTDNLKAKIKKCHIDSYDIVDDAINCIEELEPAIRRDLYDYYWEVYLDVLSEMEISINNTESIKNHSDKIYSNLLSRINDQIFTGKKSKIETNKKITYLNAITAYVFYECKFLIPIEGDAIML
;
A
#
# COMPACT_ATOMS: atom_id res chain seq x y z
N MET A 1 42.68 -14.51 27.51
CA MET A 1 41.48 -14.91 26.75
C MET A 1 40.62 -13.67 26.63
N GLY A 2 40.80 -12.95 25.54
CA GLY A 2 39.89 -11.91 25.10
C GLY A 2 39.61 -12.25 23.64
N ASP A 3 38.42 -12.78 23.37
CA ASP A 3 37.99 -13.02 22.00
C ASP A 3 37.67 -11.66 21.38
N GLU A 4 38.61 -11.15 20.60
CA GLU A 4 38.38 -10.02 19.71
C GLU A 4 37.48 -10.50 18.56
N PHE A 5 36.27 -9.94 18.49
CA PHE A 5 35.37 -10.18 17.35
C PHE A 5 35.88 -9.39 16.14
N ASN A 6 36.40 -10.10 15.13
CA ASN A 6 36.78 -9.53 13.84
C ASN A 6 35.52 -9.12 13.06
N ILE A 7 35.25 -7.81 13.02
CA ILE A 7 34.16 -7.17 12.25
C ILE A 7 34.54 -7.04 10.76
N GLU A 8 35.68 -7.58 10.33
CA GLU A 8 36.21 -7.39 8.98
C GLU A 8 35.39 -8.05 7.85
N ASN A 9 34.34 -8.82 8.17
CA ASN A 9 33.49 -9.50 7.18
C ASN A 9 32.04 -8.98 7.08
N VAL A 10 31.71 -7.83 7.69
CA VAL A 10 30.35 -7.26 7.58
C VAL A 10 30.08 -6.65 6.19
N GLU A 11 31.12 -6.45 5.35
CA GLU A 11 30.99 -5.90 4.00
C GLU A 11 30.25 -6.82 3.00
N ASN A 12 29.97 -8.08 3.36
CA ASN A 12 29.17 -8.99 2.53
C ASN A 12 27.67 -9.01 2.87
N LEU A 13 27.20 -8.17 3.80
CA LEU A 13 25.78 -7.90 3.99
C LEU A 13 25.36 -6.67 3.18
N VAL A 14 25.79 -6.55 1.93
CA VAL A 14 25.03 -5.76 0.97
C VAL A 14 23.80 -6.59 0.63
N THR A 15 22.69 -6.32 1.33
CA THR A 15 21.37 -6.61 0.79
C THR A 15 21.25 -5.82 -0.50
N ASN A 16 21.69 -6.44 -1.61
CA ASN A 16 21.46 -5.99 -2.97
C ASN A 16 19.97 -6.15 -3.28
N VAL A 17 19.09 -5.50 -2.51
CA VAL A 17 17.79 -5.13 -3.04
C VAL A 17 18.12 -4.32 -4.29
N PRO A 18 17.71 -4.74 -5.49
CA PRO A 18 18.19 -4.09 -6.69
C PRO A 18 17.69 -2.65 -6.67
N LEU A 19 18.61 -1.68 -6.57
CA LEU A 19 18.33 -0.24 -6.55
C LEU A 19 17.34 0.21 -7.64
N MET A 20 17.31 -0.54 -8.75
CA MET A 20 16.36 -0.36 -9.85
C MET A 20 14.91 -0.62 -9.45
N GLU A 21 14.64 -1.66 -8.65
CA GLU A 21 13.28 -2.00 -8.19
C GLU A 21 12.76 -0.94 -7.22
N ILE A 22 13.58 -0.53 -6.25
CA ILE A 22 13.26 0.58 -5.35
C ILE A 22 12.95 1.83 -6.18
N SER A 23 13.81 2.17 -7.16
CA SER A 23 13.61 3.33 -8.03
C SER A 23 12.29 3.29 -8.82
N ASP A 24 11.88 2.11 -9.31
CA ASP A 24 10.64 1.97 -10.07
C ASP A 24 9.40 2.06 -9.17
N ILE A 25 9.44 1.47 -7.97
CA ILE A 25 8.39 1.65 -6.95
C ILE A 25 8.29 3.13 -6.57
N SER A 26 9.42 3.79 -6.31
CA SER A 26 9.43 5.22 -5.98
C SER A 26 8.85 6.08 -7.10
N LYS A 27 9.15 5.78 -8.37
CA LYS A 27 8.54 6.49 -9.51
C LYS A 27 7.04 6.32 -9.52
N ILE A 28 6.52 5.12 -9.29
CA ILE A 28 5.08 4.85 -9.26
C ILE A 28 4.42 5.64 -8.12
N ILE A 29 4.99 5.62 -6.91
CA ILE A 29 4.48 6.37 -5.75
C ILE A 29 4.47 7.88 -6.03
N LYS A 30 5.55 8.42 -6.61
CA LYS A 30 5.59 9.85 -6.99
C LYS A 30 4.55 10.20 -8.04
N GLU A 31 4.31 9.33 -9.02
CA GLU A 31 3.25 9.56 -10.00
C GLU A 31 1.85 9.51 -9.39
N MET A 32 1.57 8.60 -8.45
CA MET A 32 0.31 8.58 -7.67
C MET A 32 0.06 9.94 -7.01
N ILE A 33 1.08 10.46 -6.33
CA ILE A 33 0.97 11.69 -5.54
C ILE A 33 0.86 12.93 -6.41
N LYS A 34 1.52 12.97 -7.59
CA LYS A 34 1.31 14.05 -8.56
C LYS A 34 -0.11 14.14 -9.10
N ILE A 35 -0.85 13.03 -9.10
CA ILE A 35 -2.24 12.97 -9.58
C ILE A 35 -3.23 13.45 -8.49
N LYS A 36 -2.83 13.46 -7.22
CA LYS A 36 -3.67 13.88 -6.09
C LYS A 36 -4.25 15.27 -6.37
N ASN A 37 -5.58 15.38 -6.33
CA ASN A 37 -6.24 16.68 -6.35
C ASN A 37 -5.98 17.36 -5.00
N ASP A 38 -5.73 18.66 -5.02
CA ASP A 38 -5.28 19.46 -3.86
C ASP A 38 -6.41 19.69 -2.81
N VAL A 39 -7.20 18.66 -2.51
CA VAL A 39 -8.30 18.69 -1.55
C VAL A 39 -7.78 18.20 -0.20
N THR A 40 -7.30 19.13 0.61
CA THR A 40 -6.95 18.87 2.00
C THR A 40 -8.20 18.43 2.77
N ARG A 41 -8.34 17.12 3.00
CA ARG A 41 -9.28 16.57 3.98
C ARG A 41 -8.52 15.77 5.02
N VAL A 42 -8.33 16.39 6.18
CA VAL A 42 -7.81 15.73 7.37
C VAL A 42 -8.90 14.78 7.88
N ILE A 43 -8.71 13.49 7.65
CA ILE A 43 -9.47 12.45 8.32
C ILE A 43 -8.56 11.88 9.39
N ASN A 44 -9.03 11.86 10.64
CA ASN A 44 -8.33 11.22 11.75
C ASN A 44 -8.21 9.72 11.45
N LYS A 45 -7.06 9.32 10.89
CA LYS A 45 -6.73 7.94 10.55
C LYS A 45 -6.16 7.26 11.80
N LYS A 46 -6.74 6.13 12.19
CA LYS A 46 -6.26 5.28 13.29
C LYS A 46 -4.96 4.58 12.85
N THR A 47 -3.92 4.58 13.70
CA THR A 47 -2.52 4.24 13.36
C THR A 47 -2.02 2.93 14.00
N LYS A 48 -2.88 1.94 14.23
CA LYS A 48 -2.42 0.66 14.80
C LYS A 48 -2.09 -0.33 13.68
N ILE A 49 -0.92 -0.94 13.77
CA ILE A 49 -0.43 -1.99 12.88
C ILE A 49 -1.11 -3.31 13.29
N TYR A 50 -1.64 -4.05 12.33
CA TYR A 50 -2.36 -5.30 12.55
C TYR A 50 -1.77 -6.43 11.73
N ASP A 51 -2.09 -7.67 12.09
CA ASP A 51 -1.76 -8.81 11.25
C ASP A 51 -2.56 -8.80 9.93
N ILE A 52 -1.89 -9.19 8.84
CA ILE A 52 -2.47 -9.22 7.50
C ILE A 52 -3.56 -10.31 7.38
N GLU A 53 -3.48 -11.38 8.18
CA GLU A 53 -4.49 -12.45 8.16
C GLU A 53 -5.79 -11.99 8.81
N ASP A 54 -5.72 -11.33 9.96
CA ASP A 54 -6.86 -10.70 10.62
C ASP A 54 -7.55 -9.71 9.68
N LYS A 55 -6.76 -8.89 8.99
CA LYS A 55 -7.27 -7.84 8.13
C LYS A 55 -7.99 -8.39 6.91
N THR A 56 -7.39 -9.39 6.27
CA THR A 56 -7.99 -10.04 5.11
C THR A 56 -9.23 -10.86 5.49
N SER A 57 -9.29 -11.39 6.71
CA SER A 57 -10.47 -12.09 7.25
C SER A 57 -11.60 -11.12 7.61
N LEU A 58 -11.28 -9.98 8.25
CA LEU A 58 -12.26 -8.95 8.62
C LEU A 58 -13.00 -8.40 7.40
N ASN A 59 -12.29 -8.26 6.29
CA ASN A 59 -12.84 -7.76 5.03
C ASN A 59 -13.46 -8.86 4.15
N ASN A 60 -13.65 -10.08 4.65
CA ASN A 60 -14.31 -11.17 3.93
C ASN A 60 -13.77 -11.43 2.51
N PHE A 61 -12.45 -11.34 2.33
CA PHE A 61 -11.84 -11.62 1.03
C PHE A 61 -11.95 -13.09 0.65
N THR A 62 -12.03 -13.40 -0.66
CA THR A 62 -11.90 -14.78 -1.14
C THR A 62 -10.50 -15.33 -0.89
N ASP A 63 -10.36 -16.63 -0.67
CA ASP A 63 -9.08 -17.25 -0.33
C ASP A 63 -7.99 -17.00 -1.38
N ASN A 64 -8.36 -16.93 -2.65
CA ASN A 64 -7.45 -16.59 -3.74
C ASN A 64 -6.89 -15.17 -3.59
N LEU A 65 -7.75 -14.19 -3.28
CA LEU A 65 -7.31 -12.80 -3.11
C LEU A 65 -6.56 -12.61 -1.78
N LYS A 66 -6.97 -13.31 -0.71
CA LYS A 66 -6.21 -13.39 0.55
C LYS A 66 -4.79 -13.86 0.30
N ALA A 67 -4.61 -14.98 -0.41
CA ALA A 67 -3.30 -15.53 -0.72
C ALA A 67 -2.45 -14.55 -1.54
N LYS A 68 -3.05 -13.84 -2.50
CA LYS A 68 -2.36 -12.83 -3.30
C LYS A 68 -1.89 -11.64 -2.45
N ILE A 69 -2.76 -11.11 -1.58
CA ILE A 69 -2.42 -9.99 -0.69
C ILE A 69 -1.31 -10.40 0.28
N LYS A 70 -1.44 -11.57 0.92
CA LYS A 70 -0.42 -12.12 1.83
C LYS A 70 0.92 -12.29 1.12
N LYS A 71 0.93 -12.84 -0.10
CA LYS A 71 2.13 -12.97 -0.91
C LYS A 71 2.79 -11.61 -1.15
N CYS A 72 2.03 -10.59 -1.59
CA CYS A 72 2.59 -9.25 -1.80
C CYS A 72 3.12 -8.62 -0.51
N HIS A 73 2.47 -8.85 0.63
CA HIS A 73 2.96 -8.39 1.92
C HIS A 73 4.28 -9.09 2.30
N ILE A 74 4.33 -10.42 2.27
CA ILE A 74 5.52 -11.18 2.64
C ILE A 74 6.70 -10.89 1.70
N ASP A 75 6.45 -10.85 0.38
CA ASP A 75 7.52 -10.80 -0.62
C ASP A 75 7.98 -9.37 -0.94
N SER A 76 7.19 -8.34 -0.65
CA SER A 76 7.43 -6.99 -1.18
C SER A 76 7.20 -5.85 -0.20
N TYR A 77 6.78 -6.12 1.05
CA TYR A 77 6.53 -5.06 2.03
C TYR A 77 7.78 -4.22 2.29
N ASP A 78 8.92 -4.86 2.59
CA ASP A 78 10.17 -4.17 2.92
C ASP A 78 10.64 -3.27 1.77
N ILE A 79 10.56 -3.76 0.53
CA ILE A 79 10.98 -2.97 -0.65
C ILE A 79 10.06 -1.75 -0.85
N VAL A 80 8.76 -1.87 -0.55
CA VAL A 80 7.84 -0.73 -0.61
C VAL A 80 8.11 0.25 0.53
N ASP A 81 8.35 -0.23 1.75
CA ASP A 81 8.66 0.63 2.90
C ASP A 81 9.98 1.38 2.68
N ASP A 82 11.03 0.69 2.24
CA ASP A 82 12.32 1.28 1.86
C ASP A 82 12.14 2.36 0.78
N ALA A 83 11.36 2.07 -0.26
CA ALA A 83 11.08 3.04 -1.31
C ALA A 83 10.34 4.28 -0.79
N ILE A 84 9.44 4.13 0.18
CA ILE A 84 8.76 5.25 0.85
C ILE A 84 9.76 6.03 1.69
N ASN A 85 10.55 5.35 2.53
CA ASN A 85 11.53 5.96 3.42
C ASN A 85 12.57 6.78 2.64
N CYS A 86 13.07 6.25 1.52
CA CYS A 86 13.99 6.97 0.62
C CYS A 86 13.36 8.24 0.02
N ILE A 87 12.05 8.25 -0.26
CA ILE A 87 11.38 9.46 -0.75
C ILE A 87 11.13 10.43 0.40
N GLU A 88 10.77 9.92 1.59
CA GLU A 88 10.43 10.69 2.78
C GLU A 88 11.61 11.54 3.27
N GLU A 89 12.86 11.09 3.06
CA GLU A 89 14.07 11.89 3.28
C GLU A 89 14.07 13.23 2.51
N LEU A 90 13.43 13.27 1.34
CA LEU A 90 13.33 14.45 0.47
C LEU A 90 11.96 15.13 0.56
N GLU A 91 10.90 14.36 0.76
CA GLU A 91 9.50 14.78 0.76
C GLU A 91 8.80 14.21 2.01
N PRO A 92 8.90 14.85 3.19
CA PRO A 92 8.43 14.28 4.46
C PRO A 92 6.94 13.97 4.56
N ALA A 93 6.13 14.47 3.61
CA ALA A 93 4.69 14.22 3.55
C ALA A 93 4.31 12.99 2.69
N ILE A 94 5.27 12.34 2.02
CA ILE A 94 5.01 11.36 0.97
C ILE A 94 4.08 10.22 1.42
N ARG A 95 4.27 9.74 2.65
CA ARG A 95 3.49 8.66 3.25
C ARG A 95 2.03 9.08 3.45
N ARG A 96 1.81 10.27 4.02
CA ARG A 96 0.47 10.86 4.16
C ARG A 96 -0.18 11.07 2.80
N ASP A 97 0.57 11.60 1.84
CA ASP A 97 0.05 11.92 0.52
C ASP A 97 -0.33 10.68 -0.29
N LEU A 98 0.47 9.61 -0.17
CA LEU A 98 0.12 8.28 -0.70
C LEU A 98 -1.20 7.78 -0.11
N TYR A 99 -1.36 7.87 1.21
CA TYR A 99 -2.57 7.41 1.87
C TYR A 99 -3.80 8.25 1.54
N ASP A 100 -3.64 9.54 1.30
CA ASP A 100 -4.72 10.41 0.86
C ASP A 100 -5.13 10.09 -0.57
N TYR A 101 -4.16 9.86 -1.46
CA TYR A 101 -4.42 9.39 -2.82
C TYR A 101 -5.26 8.10 -2.82
N TYR A 102 -4.85 7.06 -2.08
CA TYR A 102 -5.62 5.82 -2.00
C TYR A 102 -7.02 6.02 -1.42
N TRP A 103 -7.15 6.95 -0.46
CA TRP A 103 -8.44 7.23 0.15
C TRP A 103 -9.42 7.91 -0.81
N GLU A 104 -8.94 8.85 -1.64
CA GLU A 104 -9.75 9.46 -2.69
C GLU A 104 -10.22 8.43 -3.71
N VAL A 105 -9.31 7.59 -4.22
CA VAL A 105 -9.66 6.51 -5.16
C VAL A 105 -10.66 5.54 -4.51
N TYR A 106 -10.51 5.22 -3.22
CA TYR A 106 -11.44 4.38 -2.49
C TYR A 106 -12.84 4.98 -2.39
N LEU A 107 -12.95 6.28 -2.06
CA LEU A 107 -14.24 6.97 -2.02
C LEU A 107 -14.92 6.99 -3.38
N ASP A 108 -14.16 7.21 -4.46
CA ASP A 108 -14.69 7.18 -5.82
C ASP A 108 -15.22 5.78 -6.17
N VAL A 109 -14.47 4.73 -5.84
CA VAL A 109 -14.90 3.33 -6.05
C VAL A 109 -16.16 3.00 -5.24
N LEU A 110 -16.23 3.42 -3.98
CA LEU A 110 -17.44 3.24 -3.17
C LEU A 110 -18.64 3.98 -3.77
N SER A 111 -18.43 5.21 -4.23
CA SER A 111 -19.48 6.01 -4.87
C SER A 111 -20.02 5.36 -6.13
N GLU A 112 -19.15 4.83 -7.00
CA GLU A 112 -19.56 4.13 -8.22
C GLU A 112 -20.27 2.80 -7.95
N MET A 113 -19.94 2.16 -6.84
CA MET A 113 -20.60 0.94 -6.39
C MET A 113 -21.87 1.22 -5.58
N GLU A 114 -22.21 2.50 -5.37
CA GLU A 114 -23.34 2.95 -4.53
C GLU A 114 -23.27 2.42 -3.09
N ILE A 115 -22.06 2.24 -2.57
CA ILE A 115 -21.80 1.78 -1.20
C ILE A 115 -21.51 2.98 -0.31
N SER A 116 -22.34 3.18 0.72
CA SER A 116 -22.05 4.18 1.76
C SER A 116 -20.79 3.78 2.53
N ILE A 117 -19.90 4.74 2.79
CA ILE A 117 -18.69 4.56 3.60
C ILE A 117 -18.97 4.03 5.02
N ASN A 118 -20.16 4.30 5.54
CA ASN A 118 -20.58 3.84 6.87
C ASN A 118 -21.25 2.44 6.82
N ASN A 119 -21.46 1.86 5.64
CA ASN A 119 -22.06 0.54 5.48
C ASN A 119 -20.97 -0.55 5.49
N THR A 120 -20.47 -0.83 6.69
CA THR A 120 -19.42 -1.82 6.95
C THR A 120 -19.77 -3.21 6.40
N GLU A 121 -21.04 -3.63 6.46
CA GLU A 121 -21.49 -4.94 5.97
C GLU A 121 -21.37 -5.03 4.43
N SER A 122 -21.83 -4.00 3.71
CA SER A 122 -21.71 -3.97 2.26
C SER A 122 -20.24 -3.89 1.83
N ILE A 123 -19.41 -3.10 2.53
CA ILE A 123 -17.97 -3.04 2.28
C ILE A 123 -17.33 -4.42 2.47
N LYS A 124 -17.66 -5.13 3.56
CA LYS A 124 -17.25 -6.52 3.81
C LYS A 124 -17.57 -7.42 2.62
N ASN A 125 -18.84 -7.44 2.22
CA ASN A 125 -19.33 -8.37 1.20
C ASN A 125 -18.81 -8.06 -0.22
N HIS A 126 -18.31 -6.84 -0.45
CA HIS A 126 -17.78 -6.41 -1.75
C HIS A 126 -16.27 -6.16 -1.74
N SER A 127 -15.54 -6.55 -0.70
CA SER A 127 -14.12 -6.21 -0.53
C SER A 127 -13.25 -6.67 -1.70
N ASP A 128 -13.47 -7.87 -2.26
CA ASP A 128 -12.79 -8.35 -3.46
C ASP A 128 -12.93 -7.38 -4.64
N LYS A 129 -14.17 -6.94 -4.89
CA LYS A 129 -14.51 -6.07 -6.01
C LYS A 129 -14.01 -4.65 -5.77
N ILE A 130 -14.11 -4.13 -4.55
CA ILE A 130 -13.56 -2.84 -4.17
C ILE A 130 -12.04 -2.83 -4.38
N TYR A 131 -11.33 -3.84 -3.87
CA TYR A 131 -9.88 -3.97 -4.00
C TYR A 131 -9.44 -4.08 -5.47
N SER A 132 -10.17 -4.85 -6.27
CA SER A 132 -9.90 -5.00 -7.70
C SER A 132 -10.16 -3.70 -8.48
N ASN A 133 -11.25 -2.99 -8.16
CA ASN A 133 -11.60 -1.72 -8.79
C ASN A 133 -10.59 -0.63 -8.44
N LEU A 134 -10.11 -0.59 -7.19
CA LEU A 134 -9.01 0.28 -6.76
C LEU A 134 -7.77 0.06 -7.62
N LEU A 135 -7.30 -1.19 -7.75
CA LEU A 135 -6.15 -1.53 -8.58
C LEU A 135 -6.35 -1.13 -10.05
N SER A 136 -7.52 -1.40 -10.62
CA SER A 136 -7.83 -1.03 -12.01
C SER A 136 -7.77 0.48 -12.20
N ARG A 137 -8.42 1.25 -11.32
CA ARG A 137 -8.47 2.71 -11.41
C ARG A 137 -7.09 3.34 -11.27
N ILE A 138 -6.29 2.87 -10.30
CA ILE A 138 -4.92 3.34 -10.09
C ILE A 138 -4.06 3.03 -11.31
N ASN A 139 -4.16 1.80 -11.85
CA ASN A 139 -3.45 1.43 -13.07
C ASN A 139 -3.80 2.34 -14.24
N ASP A 140 -5.08 2.65 -14.43
CA ASP A 140 -5.54 3.53 -15.50
C ASP A 140 -5.03 4.96 -15.33
N GLN A 141 -5.09 5.52 -14.11
CA GLN A 141 -4.59 6.86 -13.82
C GLN A 141 -3.08 7.00 -14.04
N ILE A 142 -2.30 5.96 -13.76
CA ILE A 142 -0.83 6.02 -13.83
C ILE A 142 -0.31 5.65 -15.22
N PHE A 143 -0.93 4.70 -15.92
CA PHE A 143 -0.33 4.11 -17.13
C PHE A 143 -1.13 4.30 -18.41
N THR A 144 -2.45 4.45 -18.33
CA THR A 144 -3.28 4.55 -19.55
C THR A 144 -2.97 5.85 -20.29
N GLY A 145 -2.54 5.72 -21.56
CA GLY A 145 -2.11 6.86 -22.39
C GLY A 145 -0.73 7.44 -22.06
N LYS A 146 0.02 6.88 -21.09
CA LYS A 146 1.35 7.38 -20.67
C LYS A 146 2.47 6.43 -21.10
N LYS A 147 3.58 6.99 -21.60
CA LYS A 147 4.81 6.22 -21.87
C LYS A 147 5.50 5.90 -20.55
N SER A 148 5.81 4.64 -20.32
CA SER A 148 6.56 4.19 -19.14
C SER A 148 7.68 3.24 -19.56
N LYS A 149 8.85 3.40 -18.93
CA LYS A 149 10.03 2.53 -19.12
C LYS A 149 9.95 1.26 -18.25
N ILE A 150 9.01 1.19 -17.32
CA ILE A 150 8.79 0.04 -16.46
C ILE A 150 8.09 -1.05 -17.29
N GLU A 151 8.53 -2.29 -17.17
CA GLU A 151 7.92 -3.42 -17.88
C GLU A 151 6.48 -3.68 -17.39
N THR A 152 5.59 -4.11 -18.29
CA THR A 152 4.15 -4.26 -17.98
C THR A 152 3.87 -5.22 -16.83
N ASN A 153 4.56 -6.36 -16.77
CA ASN A 153 4.48 -7.30 -15.65
C ASN A 153 4.92 -6.64 -14.33
N LYS A 154 6.00 -5.86 -14.34
CA LYS A 154 6.50 -5.15 -13.15
C LYS A 154 5.52 -4.09 -12.67
N LYS A 155 4.87 -3.34 -13.57
CA LYS A 155 3.82 -2.37 -13.20
C LYS A 155 2.74 -3.01 -12.35
N ILE A 156 2.21 -4.14 -12.82
CA ILE A 156 1.13 -4.86 -12.12
C ILE A 156 1.65 -5.35 -10.75
N THR A 157 2.83 -5.96 -10.70
CA THR A 157 3.42 -6.44 -9.45
C THR A 157 3.61 -5.30 -8.44
N TYR A 158 4.23 -4.19 -8.85
CA TYR A 158 4.49 -3.06 -7.96
C TYR A 158 3.22 -2.36 -7.51
N LEU A 159 2.19 -2.23 -8.38
CA LEU A 159 0.88 -1.73 -7.95
C LEU A 159 0.23 -2.62 -6.91
N ASN A 160 0.28 -3.94 -7.10
CA ASN A 160 -0.26 -4.88 -6.10
C ASN A 160 0.52 -4.78 -4.77
N ALA A 161 1.84 -4.65 -4.83
CA ALA A 161 2.69 -4.49 -3.63
C ALA A 161 2.36 -3.20 -2.87
N ILE A 162 2.32 -2.05 -3.56
CA ILE A 162 1.98 -0.76 -2.93
C ILE A 162 0.55 -0.79 -2.38
N THR A 163 -0.41 -1.38 -3.10
CA THR A 163 -1.79 -1.48 -2.63
C THR A 163 -1.89 -2.38 -1.40
N ALA A 164 -1.19 -3.52 -1.39
CA ALA A 164 -1.16 -4.43 -0.25
C ALA A 164 -0.51 -3.78 0.97
N TYR A 165 0.54 -2.98 0.77
CA TYR A 165 1.18 -2.17 1.80
C TYR A 165 0.19 -1.16 2.42
N VAL A 166 -0.47 -0.36 1.58
CA VAL A 166 -1.44 0.64 2.04
C VAL A 166 -2.67 -0.02 2.69
N PHE A 167 -3.07 -1.18 2.17
CA PHE A 167 -4.10 -2.01 2.78
C PHE A 167 -3.65 -2.43 4.18
N TYR A 168 -2.50 -3.10 4.34
CA TYR A 168 -1.95 -3.49 5.64
C TYR A 168 -1.95 -2.34 6.65
N GLU A 169 -1.51 -1.16 6.22
CA GLU A 169 -1.50 0.09 7.00
C GLU A 169 -2.89 0.70 7.30
N CYS A 170 -3.96 0.01 6.93
CA CYS A 170 -5.36 0.32 7.25
C CYS A 170 -5.91 1.62 6.70
N LYS A 171 -5.51 1.98 5.47
CA LYS A 171 -5.94 3.25 4.86
C LYS A 171 -7.20 3.17 4.03
N PHE A 172 -7.75 1.98 3.76
CA PHE A 172 -9.03 1.80 3.09
C PHE A 172 -9.65 0.44 3.46
N LEU A 173 -10.91 0.22 3.04
CA LEU A 173 -11.79 -0.87 3.51
C LEU A 173 -12.05 -0.79 5.03
N ILE A 174 -12.50 -1.89 5.64
CA ILE A 174 -12.81 -1.92 7.06
C ILE A 174 -11.50 -1.88 7.85
N PRO A 175 -11.28 -0.84 8.66
CA PRO A 175 -10.14 -0.80 9.55
C PRO A 175 -10.35 -1.85 10.65
N ILE A 176 -9.28 -2.51 11.08
CA ILE A 176 -9.38 -3.32 12.30
C ILE A 176 -9.54 -2.34 13.46
N GLU A 177 -10.54 -2.58 14.30
CA GLU A 177 -10.74 -1.86 15.55
C GLU A 177 -9.98 -2.62 16.64
N GLY A 178 -8.83 -2.09 17.07
CA GLY A 178 -8.29 -2.37 18.39
C GLY A 178 -9.02 -1.48 19.38
N ASP A 179 -9.48 -2.06 20.48
CA ASP A 179 -10.30 -1.43 21.53
C ASP A 179 -10.22 0.10 21.56
N ALA A 180 -11.33 0.74 21.22
CA ALA A 180 -11.56 2.10 21.67
C ALA A 180 -11.56 2.04 23.19
N ILE A 181 -10.56 2.64 23.83
CA ILE A 181 -10.67 3.04 25.22
C ILE A 181 -11.96 3.86 25.30
N MET A 182 -12.92 3.35 26.09
CA MET A 182 -14.12 4.08 26.46
C MET A 182 -13.70 5.44 27.01
N LEU A 183 -14.18 6.51 26.38
CA LEU A 183 -14.38 7.79 27.04
C LEU A 183 -15.85 7.91 27.40
#